data_AF-A0AAN6XQL7-F1
#
_entry.id   AF-A0AAN6XQL7-F1
#
_cell.length_a   1.000
_cell.length_b   1.000
_cell.length_c   1.000
_cell.angle_alpha   90.00
_cell.angle_beta   90.00
_cell.angle_gamma   90.00
#
_symmetry.space_group_name_H-M   'P 1'
#
loop_
_entity.id
_entity.type
_entity.pdbx_description
1 polymer ?
#
loop_
_entity_poly.entity_id
_entity_poly.type
_entity_poly.pdbx_seq_one_letter_code
_entity_poly.pdbx_strand_id
1 'polypeptide(L)'
;MSYQFPQSDMDGFEMIRQEIEKYRLTSQKLLDYLRQVFPAYANHITVETNKKDVYIAHIPEELTEEEVDYIDTYVRTPRRSQR
;
A
#
# COMPACT_ATOMS: atom_id res chain seq x y z
N MET A 1 36.31 15.62 25.01
CA MET A 1 35.55 16.13 23.85
C MET A 1 34.48 15.10 23.54
N SER A 2 33.25 15.33 24.02
CA SER A 2 32.13 14.42 23.76
C SER A 2 31.60 14.73 22.37
N TYR A 3 31.69 13.76 21.46
CA TYR A 3 31.08 13.87 20.15
C TYR A 3 29.56 13.83 20.32
N GLN A 4 28.93 15.00 20.24
CA GLN A 4 27.53 15.15 19.89
C GLN A 4 27.39 14.60 18.47
N PHE A 5 26.57 13.57 18.27
CA PHE A 5 26.09 13.23 16.94
C PHE A 5 24.91 14.17 16.64
N PRO A 6 25.01 15.12 15.68
CA PRO A 6 23.85 15.53 14.93
C PRO A 6 23.71 14.51 13.80
N GLN A 7 22.80 13.55 13.95
CA GLN A 7 22.17 12.98 12.76
C GLN A 7 20.94 13.87 12.58
N SER A 8 20.99 14.86 11.68
CA SER A 8 20.76 14.68 10.24
C SER A 8 19.48 13.87 10.02
N ASP A 9 18.50 14.30 9.26
CA ASP A 9 18.33 15.44 8.37
C ASP A 9 16.89 15.19 7.85
N MET A 10 16.09 16.24 7.72
CA MET A 10 14.96 16.30 6.79
C MET A 10 13.69 15.51 7.16
N ASP A 11 12.55 16.14 6.92
CA ASP A 11 11.23 15.57 6.64
C ASP A 11 11.29 14.15 6.04
N GLY A 12 11.37 13.14 6.90
CA GLY A 12 11.24 11.75 6.51
C GLY A 12 9.77 11.43 6.47
N PHE A 13 9.14 11.47 5.30
CA PHE A 13 7.84 10.84 5.12
C PHE A 13 8.01 9.35 5.43
N GLU A 14 7.69 8.95 6.66
CA GLU A 14 7.74 7.56 7.09
C GLU A 14 6.56 6.84 6.46
N MET A 15 6.83 6.04 5.43
CA MET A 15 5.82 5.17 4.86
C MET A 15 5.54 4.04 5.84
N ILE A 16 4.27 3.90 6.17
CA ILE A 16 3.79 2.79 6.98
C ILE A 16 3.67 1.53 6.12
N ARG A 17 3.75 0.38 6.79
CA ARG A 17 3.53 -0.93 6.17
C ARG A 17 2.11 -1.37 6.45
N GLN A 18 1.27 -1.35 5.43
CA GLN A 18 -0.09 -1.86 5.50
C GLN A 18 -0.16 -3.27 4.91
N GLU A 19 -0.67 -4.22 5.68
CA GLU A 19 -0.99 -5.55 5.18
C GLU A 19 -2.40 -5.55 4.58
N ILE A 20 -2.51 -6.04 3.34
CA ILE A 20 -3.76 -6.13 2.59
C ILE A 20 -3.89 -7.56 2.05
N GLU A 21 -5.02 -8.20 2.26
CA GLU A 21 -5.22 -9.57 1.77
C GLU A 21 -5.17 -9.66 0.24
N LYS A 22 -4.41 -10.64 -0.28
CA LYS A 22 -4.23 -10.85 -1.73
C LYS A 22 -5.45 -11.51 -2.39
N TYR A 23 -6.46 -11.95 -1.64
CA TYR A 23 -7.56 -12.76 -2.17
C TYR A 23 -8.23 -12.10 -3.39
N ARG A 24 -8.03 -12.72 -4.58
CA ARG A 24 -8.51 -12.22 -5.88
C ARG A 24 -8.10 -10.79 -6.25
N LEU A 25 -7.10 -10.26 -5.55
CA LEU A 25 -6.52 -8.95 -5.76
C LEU A 25 -5.19 -9.10 -6.50
N THR A 26 -4.99 -8.32 -7.55
CA THR A 26 -3.71 -8.27 -8.27
C THR A 26 -2.89 -7.11 -7.77
N SER A 27 -1.58 -7.30 -7.55
CA SER A 27 -0.64 -6.25 -7.13
C SER A 27 -0.72 -5.01 -8.00
N GLN A 28 -0.85 -5.18 -9.33
CA GLN A 28 -1.00 -4.08 -10.28
C GLN A 28 -2.21 -3.19 -9.96
N LYS A 29 -3.40 -3.79 -9.84
CA LYS A 29 -4.63 -3.04 -9.53
C LYS A 29 -4.58 -2.37 -8.15
N LEU A 30 -4.01 -3.05 -7.16
CA LEU A 30 -3.83 -2.47 -5.83
C LEU A 30 -2.91 -1.25 -5.91
N LEU A 31 -1.79 -1.37 -6.62
CA LEU A 31 -0.84 -0.29 -6.81
C LEU A 31 -1.45 0.88 -7.62
N ASP A 32 -2.22 0.60 -8.67
CA ASP A 32 -2.96 1.63 -9.42
C ASP A 32 -3.97 2.37 -8.53
N TYR A 33 -4.71 1.64 -7.69
CA TYR A 33 -5.64 2.24 -6.73
C TYR A 33 -4.91 3.11 -5.70
N LEU A 34 -3.86 2.61 -5.07
CA LEU A 34 -3.09 3.36 -4.07
C LEU A 34 -2.48 4.65 -4.66
N ARG A 35 -2.05 4.62 -5.92
CA ARG A 35 -1.56 5.81 -6.64
C ARG A 35 -2.66 6.83 -6.91
N GLN A 36 -3.91 6.40 -7.06
CA GLN A 36 -5.06 7.30 -7.22
C GLN A 36 -5.45 7.94 -5.89
N VAL A 37 -5.41 7.17 -4.80
CA VAL A 37 -5.70 7.64 -3.44
C VAL A 37 -4.63 8.64 -2.98
N PHE A 38 -3.35 8.31 -3.18
CA PHE A 38 -2.22 9.12 -2.74
C PHE A 38 -1.40 9.62 -3.93
N PRO A 39 -1.93 10.53 -4.77
CA PRO A 39 -1.23 11.00 -5.97
C PRO A 39 0.07 11.73 -5.65
N ALA A 40 0.14 12.42 -4.51
CA ALA A 40 1.36 13.08 -4.03
C ALA A 40 2.50 12.10 -3.74
N TYR A 41 2.19 10.84 -3.42
CA TYR A 41 3.16 9.80 -3.06
C TYR A 41 3.21 8.68 -4.10
N ALA A 42 2.57 8.83 -5.26
CA ALA A 42 2.42 7.76 -6.25
C ALA A 42 3.74 7.13 -6.73
N ASN A 43 4.82 7.93 -6.77
CA ASN A 43 6.17 7.48 -7.12
C ASN A 43 6.89 6.72 -6.00
N HIS A 44 6.41 6.86 -4.77
CA HIS A 44 6.98 6.29 -3.56
C HIS A 44 6.23 5.03 -3.10
N ILE A 45 4.96 4.89 -3.48
CA ILE A 45 4.13 3.73 -3.15
C ILE A 45 4.69 2.48 -3.81
N THR A 46 4.90 1.45 -2.99
CA THR A 46 5.33 0.12 -3.44
C THR A 46 4.43 -0.95 -2.84
N VAL A 47 4.23 -2.04 -3.60
CA VAL A 47 3.42 -3.18 -3.18
C VAL A 47 4.28 -4.43 -3.32
N GLU A 48 4.59 -5.05 -2.19
CA GLU A 48 5.33 -6.30 -2.14
C GLU A 48 4.37 -7.47 -1.93
N THR A 49 4.68 -8.62 -2.54
CA THR A 49 3.89 -9.84 -2.33
C THR A 49 4.56 -10.71 -1.28
N ASN A 50 3.86 -11.00 -0.19
CA ASN A 50 4.34 -11.95 0.81
C ASN A 50 3.91 -13.38 0.44
N LYS A 51 4.67 -14.38 0.90
CA LYS A 51 4.39 -15.82 0.69
C LYS A 51 3.09 -16.29 1.36
N LYS A 52 2.48 -15.47 2.22
CA LYS A 52 1.25 -15.77 2.97
C LYS A 52 -0.05 -15.28 2.28
N ASP A 53 -0.04 -15.04 0.97
CA ASP A 53 -1.18 -14.45 0.25
C ASP A 53 -1.67 -13.12 0.86
N VAL A 54 -0.71 -12.28 1.24
CA VAL A 54 -0.95 -10.88 1.60
C VAL A 54 -0.02 -9.98 0.79
N TYR A 55 -0.52 -8.82 0.42
CA TYR A 55 0.27 -7.73 -0.10
C TYR A 55 0.70 -6.82 1.05
N ILE A 56 1.96 -6.40 1.01
CA ILE A 56 2.50 -5.38 1.89
C ILE A 56 2.58 -4.11 1.06
N ALA A 57 1.69 -3.16 1.33
CA ALA A 57 1.70 -1.85 0.71
C ALA A 57 2.49 -0.88 1.60
N HIS A 58 3.44 -0.16 1.00
CA HIS A 58 4.15 0.94 1.65
C HIS A 58 3.46 2.24 1.24
N ILE A 59 2.72 2.83 2.17
CA ILE A 59 1.83 3.98 1.94
C ILE A 59 2.08 5.06 3.00
N PRO A 60 1.78 6.34 2.71
CA PRO A 60 2.03 7.43 3.66
C PRO A 60 1.09 7.42 4.87
N GLU A 61 -0.11 6.85 4.72
CA GLU A 61 -1.17 6.86 5.73
C GLU A 61 -1.98 5.55 5.66
N GLU A 62 -2.60 5.15 6.77
CA GLU A 62 -3.45 3.94 6.82
C GLU A 62 -4.66 4.12 5.91
N LEU A 63 -5.06 3.02 5.25
CA LEU A 63 -6.30 3.02 4.48
C LEU A 63 -7.48 3.07 5.44
N THR A 64 -8.43 3.95 5.13
CA THR A 64 -9.71 4.02 5.81
C THR A 64 -10.56 2.77 5.54
N GLU A 65 -11.53 2.48 6.40
CA GLU A 65 -12.45 1.35 6.20
C GLU A 65 -13.16 1.42 4.84
N GLU A 66 -13.50 2.62 4.36
CA GLU A 66 -14.12 2.84 3.05
C GLU A 66 -13.20 2.44 1.89
N GLU A 67 -11.90 2.75 2.00
CA GLU A 67 -10.92 2.40 0.97
C GLU A 67 -10.62 0.90 0.97
N VAL A 68 -10.59 0.29 2.15
CA VAL A 68 -10.45 -1.16 2.30
C VAL A 68 -11.67 -1.86 1.69
N ASP A 69 -12.89 -1.39 1.98
CA ASP A 69 -14.12 -1.93 1.39
C ASP A 69 -14.15 -1.73 -0.13
N TYR A 70 -13.65 -0.60 -0.64
CA TYR A 70 -13.53 -0.36 -2.07
C TYR A 70 -12.56 -1.34 -2.73
N ILE A 71 -11.42 -1.61 -2.10
CA ILE A 71 -10.47 -2.63 -2.58
C ILE A 71 -11.14 -4.01 -2.62
N ASP A 72 -11.87 -4.37 -1.56
CA ASP A 72 -12.58 -5.64 -1.47
C ASP A 72 -13.66 -5.78 -2.55
N THR A 73 -14.45 -4.74 -2.75
CA THR A 73 -15.64 -4.76 -3.60
C THR A 73 -15.32 -4.56 -5.08
N TYR A 74 -14.45 -3.60 -5.42
CA TYR A 74 -14.25 -3.14 -6.80
C TYR A 74 -12.90 -3.53 -7.39
N VAL A 75 -11.86 -3.64 -6.56
CA VAL A 75 -10.51 -3.94 -7.04
C VAL A 75 -10.29 -5.46 -7.14
N ARG A 76 -10.91 -6.24 -6.25
CA ARG A 76 -10.95 -7.71 -6.35
C ARG A 76 -11.64 -8.14 -7.64
N THR A 77 -11.05 -9.12 -8.31
CA THR A 77 -11.58 -9.62 -9.57
C THR A 77 -12.80 -10.50 -9.27
N PRO A 78 -14.00 -10.20 -9.81
CA PRO A 78 -15.17 -11.03 -9.56
C PRO A 78 -14.91 -12.45 -10.07
N ARG A 79 -15.50 -13.43 -9.39
CA ARG A 79 -15.49 -14.82 -9.87
C ARG A 79 -16.05 -14.79 -11.29
N ARG A 80 -15.23 -15.07 -12.31
CA ARG A 80 -15.75 -15.38 -13.64
C ARG A 80 -16.68 -16.56 -13.44
N SER A 81 -17.98 -16.30 -13.33
CA SER A 81 -19.00 -17.29 -13.56
C SER A 81 -18.95 -17.54 -15.07
N GLN A 82 -18.02 -18.40 -15.49
CA GLN A 82 -18.05 -18.97 -16.83
C GLN A 82 -19.35 -19.77 -16.90
N ARG A 83 -20.35 -19.15 -17.54
CA ARG A 83 -21.50 -19.85 -18.13
C ARG A 83 -21.03 -20.74 -19.25
#